data_AF-A0A7C1DFA0-F1
#
_entry.id   AF-A0A7C1DFA0-F1
#
_cell.length_a   1.000
_cell.length_b   1.000
_cell.length_c   1.000
_cell.angle_alpha   90.00
_cell.angle_beta   90.00
_cell.angle_gamma   90.00
#
_symmetry.space_group_name_H-M   'P 1'
#
loop_
_entity.id
_entity.type
_entity.pdbx_description
1 polymer ?
#
loop_
_entity_poly.entity_id
_entity_poly.type
_entity_poly.pdbx_seq_one_letter_code
_entity_poly.pdbx_strand_id
1 'polypeptide(L)'
;MRWFNRLVIRVMPVLPKSFVWIFSRRYIAGKTLEKAIGKSRQLNAEGCRVTLDVLGEDIFTPDEAEAEKEECLRVLEAIHDNAIDGNLSVKLTSLGLKIDRERCIRHMREILRSASEKNLFVRIDMEDATCTDDTLEVYTRLREEFPRTGAVIQAYLRRSPRDVSTLIEKGIANLRLCKGIYVESPAIAYKKKRKIRDQFAELIRMVFDAGGYAAIATHDGQMIRRSLGMIAEKRILRTRYEFQMLLGVTEKRRRELIRQGHGMRVYVPYGEHWYGYSMRRLKENPNMVGHIIKNLFIRG
;
A
#
# COMPACT_ATOMS: atom_id res chain seq x y z
N MET A 1 -7.17 -19.76 -22.46
CA MET A 1 -6.53 -18.87 -21.45
C MET A 1 -6.99 -19.10 -20.00
N ARG A 2 -8.30 -19.23 -19.69
CA ARG A 2 -8.79 -19.42 -18.30
C ARG A 2 -8.30 -20.70 -17.60
N TRP A 3 -8.21 -21.83 -18.31
CA TRP A 3 -7.73 -23.10 -17.76
C TRP A 3 -6.22 -23.10 -17.48
N PHE A 4 -5.43 -22.60 -18.43
CA PHE A 4 -3.98 -22.40 -18.27
C PHE A 4 -3.63 -21.52 -17.05
N ASN A 5 -4.33 -20.39 -16.88
CA ASN A 5 -4.15 -19.53 -15.70
C ASN A 5 -4.49 -20.23 -14.37
N ARG A 6 -5.49 -21.13 -14.35
CA ARG A 6 -5.83 -21.92 -13.15
C ARG A 6 -4.79 -23.00 -12.85
N LEU A 7 -4.29 -23.69 -13.88
CA LEU A 7 -3.23 -24.70 -13.74
C LEU A 7 -1.95 -24.06 -13.20
N VAL A 8 -1.54 -22.93 -13.77
CA VAL A 8 -0.39 -22.14 -13.32
C VAL A 8 -0.53 -21.74 -11.84
N ILE A 9 -1.66 -21.18 -11.42
CA ILE A 9 -1.89 -20.79 -10.02
C ILE A 9 -1.78 -22.01 -9.08
N ARG A 10 -2.18 -23.20 -9.54
CA ARG A 10 -2.20 -24.44 -8.74
C ARG A 10 -0.81 -25.07 -8.61
N VAL A 11 0.03 -24.94 -9.64
CA VAL A 11 1.40 -25.50 -9.67
C VAL A 11 2.41 -24.54 -9.03
N MET A 12 2.15 -23.24 -9.05
CA MET A 12 3.06 -22.21 -8.53
C MET A 12 3.59 -22.44 -7.10
N PRO A 13 2.78 -22.86 -6.10
CA PRO A 13 3.27 -23.11 -4.75
C PRO A 13 4.28 -24.27 -4.66
N VAL A 14 4.32 -25.13 -5.68
CA VAL A 14 5.17 -26.33 -5.76
C VAL A 14 6.48 -26.03 -6.52
N LEU A 15 6.59 -24.86 -7.15
CA LEU A 15 7.81 -24.47 -7.88
C LEU A 15 8.93 -24.06 -6.91
N PRO A 16 10.20 -24.34 -7.25
CA PRO A 16 11.33 -23.87 -6.45
C PRO A 16 11.30 -22.36 -6.23
N LYS A 17 11.69 -21.88 -5.03
CA LYS A 17 11.72 -20.44 -4.70
C LYS A 17 12.53 -19.63 -5.72
N SER A 18 13.62 -20.19 -6.26
CA SER A 18 14.42 -19.57 -7.33
C SER A 18 13.62 -19.31 -8.61
N PHE A 19 12.72 -20.23 -8.97
CA PHE A 19 11.83 -20.07 -10.12
C PHE A 19 10.77 -19.00 -9.84
N VAL A 20 10.12 -19.02 -8.67
CA VAL A 20 9.15 -17.98 -8.27
C VAL A 20 9.80 -16.58 -8.23
N TRP A 21 11.07 -16.49 -7.85
CA TRP A 21 11.85 -15.24 -7.85
C TRP A 21 11.91 -14.56 -9.24
N ILE A 22 12.05 -15.34 -10.31
CA ILE A 22 12.14 -14.81 -11.69
C ILE A 22 10.89 -14.01 -12.08
N PHE A 23 9.72 -14.44 -11.60
CA PHE A 23 8.43 -13.80 -11.85
C PHE A 23 8.10 -12.72 -10.82
N SER A 24 8.59 -12.88 -9.59
CA SER A 24 8.30 -11.97 -8.49
C SER A 24 9.15 -10.72 -8.47
N ARG A 25 10.39 -10.76 -8.98
CA ARG A 25 11.34 -9.63 -9.00
C ARG A 25 10.81 -8.36 -9.66
N ARG A 26 9.72 -8.46 -10.43
CA ARG A 26 9.03 -7.31 -11.02
C ARG A 26 8.16 -6.54 -10.02
N TYR A 27 7.74 -7.17 -8.94
CA TYR A 27 6.80 -6.63 -7.95
C TYR A 27 7.44 -6.20 -6.63
N ILE A 28 8.73 -6.47 -6.46
CA ILE A 28 9.54 -6.15 -5.28
C ILE A 28 10.81 -5.46 -5.75
N ALA A 29 11.35 -4.53 -4.96
CA ALA A 29 12.57 -3.82 -5.34
C ALA A 29 13.82 -4.68 -5.20
N GLY A 30 13.79 -5.63 -4.27
CA GLY A 30 14.91 -6.51 -3.95
C GLY A 30 14.79 -7.02 -2.52
N LYS A 31 15.84 -7.69 -2.05
CA LYS A 31 15.91 -8.22 -0.69
C LYS A 31 16.47 -7.23 0.34
N THR A 32 17.14 -6.18 -0.12
CA THR A 32 17.89 -5.26 0.74
C THR A 32 17.42 -3.82 0.56
N LEU A 33 17.68 -2.98 1.56
CA LEU A 33 17.31 -1.57 1.54
C LEU A 33 18.02 -0.81 0.41
N GLU A 34 19.27 -1.12 0.11
CA GLU A 34 20.03 -0.46 -0.97
C GLU A 34 19.36 -0.69 -2.34
N LYS A 35 18.82 -1.89 -2.57
CA LYS A 35 18.03 -2.19 -3.78
C LYS A 35 16.71 -1.43 -3.80
N ALA A 36 16.07 -1.28 -2.65
CA ALA A 36 14.85 -0.47 -2.50
C ALA A 36 15.12 1.01 -2.81
N ILE A 37 16.21 1.57 -2.29
CA ILE A 37 16.65 2.95 -2.57
C ILE A 37 17.01 3.11 -4.05
N GLY A 38 17.80 2.19 -4.62
CA GLY A 38 18.15 2.23 -6.05
C GLY A 38 16.90 2.20 -6.96
N LYS A 39 15.93 1.34 -6.64
CA LYS A 39 14.64 1.31 -7.35
C LYS A 39 13.84 2.60 -7.15
N SER A 40 13.90 3.17 -5.96
CA SER A 40 13.19 4.40 -5.63
C SER A 40 13.74 5.60 -6.38
N ARG A 41 15.07 5.74 -6.51
CA ARG A 41 15.70 6.78 -7.35
C ARG A 41 15.25 6.67 -8.81
N GLN A 42 15.21 5.46 -9.36
CA GLN A 42 14.70 5.23 -10.72
C GLN A 42 13.26 5.72 -10.86
N LEU A 43 12.38 5.39 -9.90
CA LEU A 43 10.98 5.79 -9.93
C LEU A 43 10.80 7.30 -9.75
N ASN A 44 11.60 7.95 -8.90
CA ASN A 44 11.64 9.41 -8.78
C ASN A 44 12.05 10.07 -10.09
N ALA A 45 13.06 9.55 -10.78
CA ALA A 45 13.47 10.03 -12.11
C ALA A 45 12.36 9.82 -13.18
N GLU A 46 11.49 8.82 -13.02
CA GLU A 46 10.29 8.63 -13.86
C GLU A 46 9.11 9.58 -13.48
N GLY A 47 9.29 10.47 -12.50
CA GLY A 47 8.26 11.39 -12.02
C GLY A 47 7.27 10.76 -11.03
N CYS A 48 7.61 9.62 -10.41
CA CYS A 48 6.82 9.00 -9.36
C CYS A 48 7.37 9.35 -7.98
N ARG A 49 6.50 9.54 -7.00
CA ARG A 49 6.87 9.38 -5.59
C ARG A 49 6.91 7.89 -5.23
N VAL A 50 7.50 7.55 -4.09
CA VAL A 50 7.48 6.16 -3.57
C VAL A 50 6.92 6.04 -2.16
N THR A 51 6.45 4.85 -1.81
CA THR A 51 6.21 4.43 -0.42
C THR A 51 6.96 3.13 -0.24
N LEU A 52 7.93 3.10 0.66
CA LEU A 52 8.68 1.89 0.99
C LEU A 52 7.90 1.08 2.01
N ASP A 53 7.91 -0.24 1.84
CA ASP A 53 7.29 -1.22 2.74
C ASP A 53 8.28 -2.35 2.99
N VAL A 54 8.55 -2.57 4.27
CA VAL A 54 9.37 -3.69 4.74
C VAL A 54 8.51 -4.95 4.67
N LEU A 55 8.98 -5.94 3.92
CA LEU A 55 8.35 -7.25 3.89
C LEU A 55 8.90 -8.09 5.05
N GLY A 56 8.18 -8.06 6.16
CA GLY A 56 8.35 -8.96 7.31
C GLY A 56 7.48 -10.21 7.24
N GLU A 57 7.79 -11.18 8.11
CA GLU A 57 6.90 -12.27 8.49
C GLU A 57 5.93 -11.81 9.60
N ASP A 58 4.95 -12.67 9.91
CA ASP A 58 4.12 -12.45 11.10
C ASP A 58 5.05 -12.53 12.33
N ILE A 59 4.92 -11.57 13.24
CA ILE A 59 5.75 -11.53 14.45
C ILE A 59 5.01 -12.14 15.63
N PHE A 60 5.76 -12.77 16.53
CA PHE A 60 5.22 -13.47 17.70
C PHE A 60 5.89 -13.06 19.01
N THR A 61 7.00 -12.31 18.93
CA THR A 61 7.78 -11.90 20.09
C THR A 61 7.95 -10.37 20.15
N PRO A 62 8.13 -9.81 21.35
CA PRO A 62 8.44 -8.39 21.50
C PRO A 62 9.78 -7.97 20.87
N ASP A 63 10.75 -8.88 20.73
CA ASP A 63 12.06 -8.60 20.13
C ASP A 63 11.97 -8.48 18.60
N GLU A 64 11.10 -9.26 17.96
CA GLU A 64 10.80 -9.09 16.52
C GLU A 64 10.13 -7.73 16.25
N ALA A 65 9.25 -7.28 17.14
CA ALA A 65 8.65 -5.93 17.06
C ALA A 65 9.69 -4.81 17.20
N GLU A 66 10.72 -5.02 18.02
CA GLU A 66 11.85 -4.10 18.16
C GLU A 66 12.67 -4.06 16.86
N ALA A 67 12.99 -5.23 16.30
CA ALA A 67 13.75 -5.34 15.05
C ALA A 67 13.03 -4.67 13.87
N GLU A 68 11.70 -4.83 13.77
CA GLU A 68 10.90 -4.13 12.76
C GLU A 68 10.92 -2.61 12.95
N LYS A 69 10.85 -2.13 14.21
CA LYS A 69 10.95 -0.71 14.51
C LYS A 69 12.31 -0.15 14.08
N GLU A 70 13.40 -0.84 14.42
CA GLU A 70 14.76 -0.45 13.99
C GLU A 70 14.88 -0.45 12.46
N GLU A 71 14.29 -1.42 11.76
CA GLU A 71 14.27 -1.41 10.30
C GLU A 71 13.49 -0.22 9.73
N CYS A 72 12.35 0.13 10.31
CA CYS A 72 11.60 1.33 9.94
C CYS A 72 12.44 2.60 10.10
N LEU A 73 13.21 2.73 11.19
CA LEU A 73 14.11 3.85 11.42
C LEU A 73 15.23 3.90 10.37
N ARG A 74 15.85 2.75 10.04
CA ARG A 74 16.84 2.65 8.96
C ARG A 74 16.29 3.08 7.60
N VAL A 75 15.04 2.71 7.30
CA VAL A 75 14.38 3.14 6.05
C VAL A 75 14.21 4.66 6.00
N LEU A 76 13.77 5.27 7.10
CA LEU A 76 13.59 6.72 7.16
C LEU A 76 14.91 7.47 6.96
N GLU A 77 15.99 7.00 7.60
CA GLU A 77 17.35 7.51 7.39
C GLU A 77 17.77 7.38 5.92
N ALA A 78 17.61 6.19 5.34
CA ALA A 78 17.98 5.97 3.94
C ALA A 78 17.15 6.80 2.96
N ILE A 79 15.85 7.03 3.21
CA ILE A 79 15.03 7.94 2.39
C ILE A 79 15.59 9.36 2.45
N HIS A 80 15.94 9.84 3.65
CA HIS A 80 16.46 11.18 3.89
C HIS A 80 17.84 11.38 3.24
N ASP A 81 18.82 10.54 3.59
CA ASP A 81 20.21 10.62 3.12
C ASP A 81 20.34 10.54 1.60
N ASN A 82 19.42 9.82 0.95
CA ASN A 82 19.42 9.62 -0.49
C ASN A 82 18.47 10.57 -1.23
N ALA A 83 17.88 11.55 -0.54
CA ALA A 83 16.95 12.54 -1.08
C ALA A 83 15.81 11.91 -1.90
N ILE A 84 15.26 10.79 -1.43
CA ILE A 84 14.16 10.08 -2.10
C ILE A 84 12.86 10.85 -1.88
N ASP A 85 12.12 11.18 -2.95
CA ASP A 85 10.72 11.65 -2.82
C ASP A 85 9.85 10.44 -2.45
N GLY A 86 9.83 10.17 -1.16
CA GLY A 86 9.38 8.93 -0.58
C GLY A 86 8.71 9.11 0.78
N ASN A 87 8.05 8.04 1.22
CA ASN A 87 7.53 7.90 2.57
C ASN A 87 7.62 6.43 3.01
N LEU A 88 7.34 6.18 4.28
CA LEU A 88 7.29 4.84 4.83
C LEU A 88 5.83 4.36 4.99
N SER A 89 5.59 3.08 4.73
CA SER A 89 4.35 2.36 5.00
C SER A 89 4.62 1.35 6.12
N VAL A 90 3.82 1.37 7.19
CA VAL A 90 4.02 0.55 8.40
C VAL A 90 2.76 -0.23 8.73
N LYS A 91 2.91 -1.51 9.10
CA LYS A 91 1.84 -2.34 9.64
C LYS A 91 1.98 -2.35 11.17
N LEU A 92 0.89 -2.18 11.90
CA LEU A 92 1.00 -2.11 13.37
C LEU A 92 1.20 -3.49 13.99
N THR A 93 0.71 -4.55 13.35
CA THR A 93 0.97 -5.91 13.83
C THR A 93 2.47 -6.23 13.81
N SER A 94 3.24 -5.74 12.84
CA SER A 94 4.70 -5.90 12.81
C SER A 94 5.41 -5.08 13.88
N LEU A 95 4.74 -4.10 14.49
CA LEU A 95 5.20 -3.38 15.69
C LEU A 95 4.63 -3.95 17.00
N GLY A 96 3.99 -5.12 16.95
CA GLY A 96 3.52 -5.83 18.14
C GLY A 96 2.11 -5.47 18.59
N LEU A 97 1.26 -4.93 17.71
CA LEU A 97 -0.12 -4.54 18.07
C LEU A 97 -0.91 -5.67 18.77
N LYS A 98 -0.69 -6.91 18.34
CA LYS A 98 -1.36 -8.11 18.88
C LYS A 98 -0.64 -8.76 20.07
N ILE A 99 0.51 -8.21 20.48
CA ILE A 99 1.37 -8.73 21.55
C ILE A 99 1.32 -7.77 22.74
N ASP A 100 1.75 -6.53 22.53
CA ASP A 100 1.73 -5.45 23.52
C ASP A 100 1.38 -4.14 22.81
N ARG A 101 0.13 -3.74 22.98
CA ARG A 101 -0.46 -2.55 22.35
C ARG A 101 0.24 -1.25 22.77
N GLU A 102 0.58 -1.10 24.04
CA GLU A 102 1.24 0.12 24.50
C GLU A 102 2.69 0.19 24.00
N ARG A 103 3.38 -0.96 23.92
CA ARG A 103 4.69 -1.02 23.26
C ARG A 103 4.61 -0.68 21.78
N CYS A 104 3.61 -1.20 21.06
CA CYS A 104 3.35 -0.85 19.66
C CYS A 104 3.17 0.67 19.47
N ILE A 105 2.41 1.33 20.36
CA ILE A 105 2.23 2.79 20.31
C ILE A 105 3.54 3.53 20.58
N ARG A 106 4.39 3.06 21.52
CA ARG A 106 5.72 3.64 21.76
C ARG A 106 6.63 3.51 20.53
N HIS A 107 6.69 2.32 19.93
CA HIS A 107 7.48 2.08 18.71
C HIS A 107 7.01 2.99 17.56
N MET A 108 5.69 3.07 17.34
CA MET A 108 5.14 3.93 16.30
C MET A 108 5.44 5.41 16.58
N ARG A 109 5.38 5.86 17.84
CA ARG A 109 5.75 7.24 18.23
C ARG A 109 7.22 7.54 17.93
N GLU A 110 8.14 6.61 18.20
CA GLU A 110 9.57 6.75 17.89
C GLU A 110 9.81 6.87 16.38
N ILE A 111 9.16 6.02 15.58
CA ILE A 111 9.21 6.07 14.11
C ILE A 111 8.69 7.42 13.60
N LEU A 112 7.55 7.88 14.10
CA LEU A 112 6.95 9.16 13.70
C LEU A 112 7.81 10.37 14.11
N ARG A 113 8.49 10.31 15.25
CA ARG A 113 9.43 11.35 15.68
C ARG A 113 10.60 11.47 14.70
N SER A 114 11.25 10.35 14.39
CA SER A 114 12.35 10.33 13.40
C SER A 114 11.88 10.80 12.02
N ALA A 115 10.69 10.39 11.58
CA ALA A 115 10.12 10.88 10.33
C ALA A 115 9.86 12.39 10.35
N SER A 116 9.39 12.94 11.47
CA SER A 116 9.12 14.37 11.62
C SER A 116 10.40 15.21 11.55
N GLU A 117 11.47 14.78 12.22
CA GLU A 117 12.79 15.42 12.18
C GLU A 117 13.35 15.49 10.75
N LYS A 118 13.04 14.49 9.92
CA LYS A 118 13.44 14.39 8.52
C LYS A 118 12.43 14.98 7.53
N ASN A 119 11.34 15.58 8.02
CA ASN A 119 10.22 16.09 7.21
C ASN A 119 9.57 15.02 6.30
N LEU A 120 9.62 13.76 6.69
CA LEU A 120 9.03 12.64 5.97
C LEU A 120 7.57 12.41 6.37
N PHE A 121 6.88 11.61 5.57
CA PHE A 121 5.52 11.16 5.85
C PHE A 121 5.56 9.70 6.27
N VAL A 122 4.59 9.26 7.08
CA VAL A 122 4.39 7.83 7.39
C VAL A 122 2.92 7.45 7.19
N ARG A 123 2.69 6.35 6.48
CA ARG A 123 1.37 5.73 6.32
C ARG A 123 1.25 4.55 7.26
N ILE A 124 0.22 4.54 8.09
CA ILE A 124 -0.22 3.36 8.83
C ILE A 124 -1.12 2.55 7.90
N ASP A 125 -0.64 1.38 7.48
CA ASP A 125 -1.38 0.46 6.63
C ASP A 125 -2.48 -0.27 7.41
N MET A 126 -3.57 -0.57 6.71
CA MET A 126 -4.73 -1.25 7.30
C MET A 126 -4.67 -2.73 6.99
N GLU A 127 -4.75 -3.53 8.05
CA GLU A 127 -4.65 -4.97 8.00
C GLU A 127 -6.04 -5.62 7.95
N ASP A 128 -6.23 -6.84 8.43
CA ASP A 128 -7.56 -7.47 8.46
C ASP A 128 -8.51 -6.76 9.46
N ALA A 129 -9.78 -7.13 9.39
CA ALA A 129 -10.83 -6.50 10.18
C ALA A 129 -10.62 -6.59 11.71
N THR A 130 -9.83 -7.56 12.20
CA THR A 130 -9.53 -7.70 13.64
C THR A 130 -8.58 -6.60 14.14
N CYS A 131 -7.89 -5.89 13.23
CA CYS A 131 -6.95 -4.83 13.57
C CYS A 131 -7.54 -3.43 13.36
N THR A 132 -8.72 -3.30 12.74
CA THR A 132 -9.22 -2.01 12.24
C THR A 132 -9.44 -0.99 13.35
N ASP A 133 -10.13 -1.38 14.44
CA ASP A 133 -10.43 -0.46 15.54
C ASP A 133 -9.15 0.06 16.20
N ASP A 134 -8.27 -0.86 16.58
CA ASP A 134 -6.98 -0.52 17.17
C ASP A 134 -6.13 0.37 16.26
N THR A 135 -6.10 0.06 14.95
CA THR A 135 -5.32 0.85 13.99
C THR A 135 -5.82 2.28 13.88
N LEU A 136 -7.14 2.48 13.85
CA LEU A 136 -7.73 3.81 13.76
C LEU A 136 -7.61 4.59 15.07
N GLU A 137 -7.62 3.91 16.23
CA GLU A 137 -7.33 4.55 17.51
C GLU A 137 -5.87 5.02 17.59
N VAL A 138 -4.91 4.15 17.26
CA VAL A 138 -3.49 4.50 17.22
C VAL A 138 -3.24 5.65 16.25
N TYR A 139 -3.85 5.61 15.06
CA TYR A 139 -3.78 6.72 14.11
C TYR A 139 -4.33 8.01 14.71
N THR A 140 -5.53 7.98 15.30
CA THR A 140 -6.16 9.18 15.87
C THR A 140 -5.29 9.80 16.95
N ARG A 141 -4.78 8.97 17.89
CA ARG A 141 -3.91 9.41 18.99
C ARG A 141 -2.63 10.06 18.47
N LEU A 142 -1.90 9.38 17.58
CA LEU A 142 -0.59 9.84 17.13
C LEU A 142 -0.65 10.95 16.09
N ARG A 143 -1.77 11.11 15.39
CA ARG A 143 -1.93 12.16 14.37
C ARG A 143 -1.98 13.56 14.96
N GLU A 144 -2.44 13.71 16.20
CA GLU A 144 -2.41 14.98 16.95
C GLU A 144 -0.97 15.42 17.22
N GLU A 145 -0.11 14.47 17.63
CA GLU A 145 1.32 14.71 17.87
C GLU A 145 2.11 14.86 16.55
N PHE A 146 1.74 14.11 15.50
CA PHE A 146 2.48 14.03 14.24
C PHE A 146 1.59 14.31 13.01
N PRO A 147 1.46 15.59 12.58
CA PRO A 147 0.65 16.00 11.44
C PRO A 147 1.17 15.56 10.06
N ARG A 148 2.18 14.68 9.96
CA ARG A 148 2.63 14.04 8.70
C ARG A 148 2.41 12.52 8.70
N THR A 149 1.37 12.07 9.40
CA THR A 149 0.91 10.67 9.43
C THR A 149 -0.42 10.47 8.69
N GLY A 150 -0.68 9.32 8.07
CA GLY A 150 -2.03 9.02 7.57
C GLY A 150 -2.40 7.56 7.74
N ALA A 151 -3.68 7.24 7.55
CA ALA A 151 -4.19 5.87 7.65
C ALA A 151 -4.68 5.32 6.32
N VAL A 152 -4.94 4.02 6.26
CA VAL A 152 -5.60 3.33 5.14
C VAL A 152 -7.04 2.99 5.49
N ILE A 153 -7.95 3.12 4.53
CA ILE A 153 -9.33 2.61 4.62
C ILE A 153 -9.60 1.65 3.47
N GLN A 154 -10.31 0.55 3.78
CA GLN A 154 -10.59 -0.55 2.86
C GLN A 154 -12.05 -0.54 2.40
N ALA A 155 -12.31 -0.10 1.17
CA ALA A 155 -13.66 0.14 0.65
C ALA A 155 -14.62 -1.07 0.66
N TYR A 156 -14.12 -2.31 0.74
CA TYR A 156 -14.97 -3.48 0.85
C TYR A 156 -15.64 -3.68 2.22
N LEU A 157 -15.19 -3.01 3.30
CA LEU A 157 -15.76 -3.19 4.62
C LEU A 157 -17.02 -2.34 4.77
N ARG A 158 -18.08 -2.92 5.32
CA ARG A 158 -19.34 -2.21 5.56
C ARG A 158 -19.19 -1.02 6.51
N ARG A 159 -18.24 -1.08 7.45
CA ARG A 159 -17.91 -0.02 8.41
C ARG A 159 -17.24 1.22 7.81
N SER A 160 -16.59 1.10 6.65
CA SER A 160 -15.73 2.16 6.09
C SER A 160 -16.36 3.56 6.00
N PRO A 161 -17.64 3.73 5.59
CA PRO A 161 -18.24 5.06 5.53
C PRO A 161 -18.30 5.73 6.91
N ARG A 162 -18.61 4.97 7.96
CA ARG A 162 -18.61 5.45 9.35
C ARG A 162 -17.20 5.84 9.78
N ASP A 163 -16.21 4.98 9.51
CA ASP A 163 -14.82 5.25 9.87
C ASP A 163 -14.31 6.53 9.16
N VAL A 164 -14.62 6.71 7.87
CA VAL A 164 -14.26 7.93 7.12
C VAL A 164 -14.97 9.18 7.68
N SER A 165 -16.27 9.09 7.99
CA SER A 165 -17.00 10.22 8.61
C SER A 165 -16.34 10.64 9.93
N THR A 166 -16.01 9.68 10.77
CA THR A 166 -15.38 9.93 12.08
C THR A 166 -14.03 10.64 11.93
N LEU A 167 -13.20 10.23 10.95
CA LEU A 167 -11.90 10.87 10.69
C LEU A 167 -12.03 12.25 10.03
N ILE A 168 -13.10 12.48 9.27
CA ILE A 168 -13.46 13.79 8.71
C ILE A 168 -13.88 14.75 9.82
N GLU A 169 -14.78 14.32 10.71
CA GLU A 169 -15.26 15.13 11.84
C GLU A 169 -14.10 15.56 12.76
N LYS A 170 -13.08 14.71 12.90
CA LYS A 170 -11.85 15.01 13.64
C LYS A 170 -10.84 15.88 12.86
N GLY A 171 -11.10 16.23 11.59
CA GLY A 171 -10.21 17.05 10.77
C GLY A 171 -8.91 16.34 10.33
N ILE A 172 -8.85 15.01 10.42
CA ILE A 172 -7.63 14.21 10.18
C ILE A 172 -7.75 13.28 8.98
N ALA A 173 -8.56 13.63 7.98
CA ALA A 173 -8.81 12.81 6.80
C ALA A 173 -7.68 12.85 5.76
N ASN A 174 -6.46 12.41 6.12
CA ASN A 174 -5.40 12.04 5.16
C ASN A 174 -5.41 10.53 4.95
N LEU A 175 -6.16 10.06 3.95
CA LEU A 175 -6.52 8.66 3.82
C LEU A 175 -6.03 8.06 2.50
N ARG A 176 -5.36 6.90 2.60
CA ARG A 176 -5.16 6.00 1.46
C ARG A 176 -6.39 5.11 1.35
N LEU A 177 -7.11 5.24 0.24
CA LEU A 177 -8.31 4.47 -0.04
C LEU A 177 -7.93 3.30 -0.97
N CYS A 178 -8.13 2.08 -0.49
CA CYS A 178 -7.91 0.85 -1.26
C CYS A 178 -9.21 0.02 -1.30
N LYS A 179 -9.24 -1.06 -2.08
CA LYS A 179 -10.41 -1.97 -2.07
C LYS A 179 -10.49 -2.83 -0.82
N GLY A 180 -9.36 -3.21 -0.23
CA GLY A 180 -9.23 -4.32 0.72
C GLY A 180 -8.75 -5.60 0.04
N ILE A 181 -7.88 -6.34 0.74
CA ILE A 181 -7.19 -7.53 0.21
C ILE A 181 -7.39 -8.80 1.06
N TYR A 182 -7.89 -8.65 2.29
CA TYR A 182 -8.05 -9.76 3.23
C TYR A 182 -9.33 -10.56 2.93
N VAL A 183 -9.41 -11.79 3.44
CA VAL A 183 -10.55 -12.68 3.19
C VAL A 183 -11.52 -12.59 4.37
N GLU A 184 -12.39 -11.59 4.33
CA GLU A 184 -13.34 -11.33 5.43
C GLU A 184 -14.67 -12.09 5.28
N SER A 185 -15.50 -12.15 6.32
CA SER A 185 -16.85 -12.72 6.18
C SER A 185 -17.78 -11.80 5.37
N PRO A 186 -18.81 -12.34 4.67
CA PRO A 186 -19.84 -11.53 4.00
C PRO A 186 -20.67 -10.64 4.94
N ALA A 187 -20.67 -10.98 6.24
CA ALA A 187 -21.34 -10.20 7.29
C ALA A 187 -20.70 -8.82 7.43
N ILE A 188 -19.37 -8.72 7.33
CA ILE A 188 -18.63 -7.46 7.51
C ILE A 188 -18.09 -6.85 6.21
N ALA A 189 -17.97 -7.65 5.13
CA ALA A 189 -17.39 -7.20 3.87
C ALA A 189 -18.26 -7.50 2.64
N TYR A 190 -18.34 -6.54 1.72
CA TYR A 190 -18.96 -6.72 0.42
C TYR A 190 -18.14 -7.68 -0.45
N LYS A 191 -18.83 -8.62 -1.12
CA LYS A 191 -18.22 -9.58 -2.05
C LYS A 191 -18.43 -9.25 -3.52
N LYS A 192 -19.48 -8.49 -3.84
CA LYS A 192 -19.80 -8.09 -5.22
C LYS A 192 -18.89 -6.94 -5.66
N LYS A 193 -18.10 -7.17 -6.72
CA LYS A 193 -17.14 -6.18 -7.29
C LYS A 193 -17.77 -4.81 -7.55
N ARG A 194 -19.00 -4.77 -8.08
CA ARG A 194 -19.75 -3.52 -8.31
C ARG A 194 -19.94 -2.73 -7.03
N LYS A 195 -20.42 -3.37 -5.96
CA LYS A 195 -20.65 -2.72 -4.66
C LYS A 195 -19.36 -2.19 -4.03
N ILE A 196 -18.26 -2.95 -4.10
CA ILE A 196 -16.94 -2.50 -3.63
C ILE A 196 -16.48 -1.26 -4.41
N ARG A 197 -16.66 -1.26 -5.74
CA ARG A 197 -16.33 -0.11 -6.60
C ARG A 197 -17.17 1.12 -6.31
N ASP A 198 -18.46 0.94 -6.09
CA ASP A 198 -19.37 2.03 -5.76
C ASP A 198 -19.01 2.66 -4.42
N GLN A 199 -18.74 1.83 -3.41
CA GLN A 199 -18.26 2.33 -2.13
C GLN A 199 -16.88 2.99 -2.23
N PHE A 200 -15.95 2.43 -2.99
CA PHE A 200 -14.63 3.05 -3.18
C PHE A 200 -14.75 4.48 -3.74
N ALA A 201 -15.59 4.68 -4.76
CA ALA A 201 -15.83 6.01 -5.31
C ALA A 201 -16.54 6.93 -4.30
N GLU A 202 -17.48 6.39 -3.52
CA GLU A 202 -18.18 7.13 -2.47
C GLU A 202 -17.23 7.62 -1.37
N LEU A 203 -16.31 6.78 -0.89
CA LEU A 203 -15.32 7.18 0.12
C LEU A 203 -14.39 8.28 -0.40
N ILE A 204 -14.00 8.23 -1.69
CA ILE A 204 -13.22 9.31 -2.31
C ILE A 204 -14.02 10.61 -2.29
N ARG A 205 -15.30 10.54 -2.69
CA ARG A 205 -16.20 11.69 -2.71
C ARG A 205 -16.32 12.31 -1.32
N MET A 206 -16.55 11.51 -0.28
CA MET A 206 -16.61 11.98 1.11
C MET A 206 -15.34 12.73 1.52
N VAL A 207 -14.15 12.18 1.23
CA VAL A 207 -12.87 12.83 1.56
C VAL A 207 -12.68 14.13 0.80
N PHE A 208 -13.06 14.19 -0.47
CA PHE A 208 -12.98 15.41 -1.28
C PHE A 208 -13.94 16.50 -0.80
N ASP A 209 -15.20 16.15 -0.58
CA ASP A 209 -16.25 17.08 -0.12
C ASP A 209 -15.88 17.69 1.25
N ALA A 210 -15.22 16.92 2.10
CA ALA A 210 -14.80 17.34 3.43
C ALA A 210 -13.47 18.12 3.49
N GLY A 211 -12.82 18.38 2.36
CA GLY A 211 -11.53 19.07 2.43
C GLY A 211 -10.35 18.17 2.88
N GLY A 212 -10.47 16.84 2.82
CA GLY A 212 -9.41 15.89 3.14
C GLY A 212 -8.41 15.63 2.00
N TYR A 213 -7.42 14.78 2.26
CA TYR A 213 -6.44 14.30 1.29
C TYR A 213 -6.71 12.84 0.93
N ALA A 214 -6.90 12.55 -0.37
CA ALA A 214 -7.18 11.19 -0.86
C ALA A 214 -5.99 10.59 -1.63
N ALA A 215 -5.35 9.59 -1.05
CA ALA A 215 -4.44 8.70 -1.76
C ALA A 215 -5.24 7.56 -2.42
N ILE A 216 -5.50 7.68 -3.72
CA ILE A 216 -6.36 6.78 -4.50
C ILE A 216 -5.55 5.55 -4.92
N ALA A 217 -5.53 4.51 -4.07
CA ALA A 217 -4.74 3.30 -4.25
C ALA A 217 -5.50 2.23 -5.04
N THR A 218 -5.34 2.23 -6.37
CA THR A 218 -6.04 1.29 -7.26
C THR A 218 -5.36 1.14 -8.62
N HIS A 219 -5.42 -0.07 -9.18
CA HIS A 219 -5.08 -0.36 -10.58
C HIS A 219 -6.31 -0.51 -11.48
N ASP A 220 -7.51 -0.41 -10.90
CA ASP A 220 -8.76 -0.62 -11.62
C ASP A 220 -9.08 0.60 -12.50
N GLY A 221 -9.02 0.42 -13.83
CA GLY A 221 -9.29 1.48 -14.79
C GLY A 221 -10.66 2.14 -14.63
N GLN A 222 -11.68 1.42 -14.14
CA GLN A 222 -12.99 2.01 -13.87
C GLN A 222 -12.93 2.98 -12.68
N MET A 223 -12.18 2.62 -11.63
CA MET A 223 -11.99 3.48 -10.45
C MET A 223 -11.14 4.70 -10.77
N ILE A 224 -10.09 4.52 -11.57
CA ILE A 224 -9.27 5.63 -12.05
C ILE A 224 -10.15 6.61 -12.85
N ARG A 225 -10.91 6.13 -13.83
CA ARG A 225 -11.81 7.01 -14.62
C ARG A 225 -12.84 7.74 -13.77
N ARG A 226 -13.51 7.04 -12.83
CA ARG A 226 -14.48 7.68 -11.91
C ARG A 226 -13.80 8.75 -11.05
N SER A 227 -12.61 8.47 -10.53
CA SER A 227 -11.86 9.41 -9.71
C SER A 227 -11.46 10.65 -10.51
N LEU A 228 -10.95 10.46 -11.74
CA LEU A 228 -10.63 11.58 -12.65
C LEU A 228 -11.85 12.43 -12.98
N GLY A 229 -13.01 11.80 -13.20
CA GLY A 229 -14.28 12.53 -13.39
C GLY A 229 -14.63 13.39 -12.18
N MET A 230 -14.59 12.83 -10.97
CA MET A 230 -14.85 13.57 -9.73
C MET A 230 -13.85 14.71 -9.51
N ILE A 231 -12.57 14.48 -9.80
CA ILE A 231 -11.51 15.50 -9.69
C ILE A 231 -11.80 16.68 -10.61
N ALA A 232 -12.19 16.42 -11.86
CA ALA A 232 -12.50 17.45 -12.84
C ALA A 232 -13.78 18.22 -12.48
N GLU A 233 -14.86 17.49 -12.16
CA GLU A 233 -16.17 18.04 -11.79
C GLU A 233 -16.06 18.97 -10.58
N LYS A 234 -15.37 18.53 -9.52
CA LYS A 234 -15.23 19.27 -8.26
C LYS A 234 -14.02 20.21 -8.23
N ARG A 235 -13.25 20.29 -9.33
CA ARG A 235 -12.03 21.10 -9.44
C ARG A 235 -11.03 20.85 -8.29
N ILE A 236 -10.84 19.58 -7.93
CA ILE A 236 -9.98 19.20 -6.81
C ILE A 236 -8.53 19.58 -7.11
N LEU A 237 -7.90 20.33 -6.20
CA LEU A 237 -6.50 20.73 -6.31
C LEU A 237 -5.57 19.51 -6.35
N ARG A 238 -4.52 19.58 -7.18
CA ARG A 238 -3.54 18.49 -7.33
C ARG A 238 -2.76 18.18 -6.05
N THR A 239 -2.75 19.10 -5.09
CA THR A 239 -2.16 18.92 -3.76
C THR A 239 -3.04 18.13 -2.79
N ARG A 240 -4.29 17.83 -3.17
CA ARG A 240 -5.30 17.17 -2.32
C ARG A 240 -5.54 15.71 -2.66
N TYR A 241 -4.82 15.18 -3.64
CA TYR A 241 -4.86 13.76 -3.97
C TYR A 241 -3.56 13.31 -4.63
N GLU A 242 -3.41 11.99 -4.68
CA GLU A 242 -2.50 11.33 -5.62
C GLU A 242 -3.07 9.95 -5.97
N PHE A 243 -2.67 9.41 -7.12
CA PHE A 243 -2.93 8.01 -7.44
C PHE A 243 -1.80 7.15 -6.88
N GLN A 244 -2.12 5.94 -6.41
CA GLN A 244 -1.12 5.02 -5.89
C GLN A 244 -1.25 3.64 -6.53
N MET A 245 -0.11 3.06 -6.90
CA MET A 245 -0.04 1.76 -7.55
C MET A 245 1.13 0.93 -7.01
N LEU A 246 0.93 -0.37 -6.88
CA LEU A 246 2.01 -1.31 -6.58
C LEU A 246 3.09 -1.35 -7.68
N LEU A 247 4.34 -1.53 -7.27
CA LEU A 247 5.48 -1.77 -8.15
C LEU A 247 5.19 -2.91 -9.14
N GLY A 248 5.60 -2.73 -10.40
CA GLY A 248 5.45 -3.72 -11.46
C GLY A 248 4.04 -3.86 -12.05
N VAL A 249 3.03 -3.21 -11.47
CA VAL A 249 1.63 -3.31 -11.89
C VAL A 249 1.23 -2.09 -12.73
N THR A 250 0.64 -2.35 -13.91
CA THR A 250 0.03 -1.32 -14.79
C THR A 250 0.92 -0.12 -15.12
N GLU A 251 2.21 -0.33 -15.38
CA GLU A 251 3.20 0.75 -15.63
C GLU A 251 2.82 1.70 -16.77
N LYS A 252 2.12 1.20 -17.81
CA LYS A 252 1.61 2.06 -18.89
C LYS A 252 0.60 3.09 -18.36
N ARG A 253 -0.34 2.64 -17.50
CA ARG A 253 -1.33 3.53 -16.86
C ARG A 253 -0.66 4.54 -15.94
N ARG A 254 0.37 4.11 -15.20
CA ARG A 254 1.19 4.99 -14.36
C ARG A 254 1.74 6.16 -15.17
N ARG A 255 2.43 5.86 -16.28
CA ARG A 255 2.98 6.87 -17.21
C ARG A 255 1.91 7.76 -17.83
N GLU A 256 0.73 7.21 -18.15
CA GLU A 256 -0.40 8.02 -18.65
C GLU A 256 -0.85 9.08 -17.63
N LEU A 257 -1.03 8.69 -16.36
CA LEU A 257 -1.46 9.61 -15.29
C LEU A 257 -0.40 10.70 -15.00
N ILE A 258 0.88 10.33 -15.02
CA ILE A 258 1.99 11.28 -14.84
C ILE A 258 2.04 12.30 -15.99
N ARG A 259 1.87 11.86 -17.24
CA ARG A 259 1.82 12.78 -18.40
C ARG A 259 0.62 13.74 -18.35
N GLN A 260 -0.48 13.32 -17.73
CA GLN A 260 -1.63 14.19 -17.44
C GLN A 260 -1.36 15.13 -16.24
N GLY A 261 -0.24 14.93 -15.57
CA GLY A 261 0.27 15.70 -14.43
C GLY A 261 -0.41 15.39 -13.09
N HIS A 262 -1.08 14.23 -12.99
CA HIS A 262 -1.58 13.75 -11.71
C HIS A 262 -0.44 13.25 -10.83
N GLY A 263 -0.53 13.50 -9.52
CA GLY A 263 0.39 12.92 -8.55
C GLY A 263 0.33 11.39 -8.60
N MET A 264 1.48 10.75 -8.54
CA MET A 264 1.61 9.29 -8.63
C MET A 264 2.61 8.79 -7.60
N ARG A 265 2.18 7.83 -6.77
CA ARG A 265 3.07 7.11 -5.85
C ARG A 265 3.12 5.64 -6.17
N VAL A 266 4.33 5.08 -6.20
CA VAL A 266 4.55 3.64 -6.33
C VAL A 266 4.80 3.03 -4.96
N TYR A 267 4.08 1.95 -4.65
CA TYR A 267 4.34 1.12 -3.47
C TYR A 267 5.46 0.14 -3.76
N VAL A 268 6.57 0.29 -3.05
CA VAL A 268 7.86 -0.34 -3.29
C VAL A 268 8.17 -1.29 -2.12
N PRO A 269 7.72 -2.55 -2.20
CA PRO A 269 8.01 -3.53 -1.18
C PRO A 269 9.42 -4.11 -1.39
N TYR A 270 10.13 -4.37 -0.29
CA TYR A 270 11.44 -5.01 -0.31
C TYR A 270 11.65 -5.86 0.95
N GLY A 271 12.63 -6.75 0.92
CA GLY A 271 12.99 -7.58 2.08
C GLY A 271 13.13 -9.06 1.75
N GLU A 272 13.58 -9.83 2.73
CA GLU A 272 13.86 -11.26 2.55
C GLU A 272 12.58 -12.11 2.47
N HIS A 273 11.50 -11.65 3.10
CA HIS A 273 10.20 -12.36 3.14
C HIS A 273 9.31 -12.07 1.91
N TRP A 274 9.93 -11.91 0.75
CA TRP A 274 9.26 -11.56 -0.51
C TRP A 274 8.29 -12.62 -1.03
N TYR A 275 8.46 -13.89 -0.64
CA TYR A 275 7.78 -15.02 -1.26
C TYR A 275 6.25 -14.94 -1.09
N GLY A 276 5.76 -14.77 0.14
CA GLY A 276 4.33 -14.69 0.44
C GLY A 276 3.65 -13.52 -0.26
N TYR A 277 4.27 -12.33 -0.20
CA TYR A 277 3.82 -11.14 -0.92
C TYR A 277 3.69 -11.40 -2.43
N SER A 278 4.73 -11.98 -3.01
CA SER A 278 4.80 -12.21 -4.46
C SER A 278 3.79 -13.23 -4.95
N MET A 279 3.57 -14.28 -4.18
CA MET A 279 2.55 -15.30 -4.47
C MET A 279 1.14 -14.67 -4.52
N ARG A 280 0.82 -13.75 -3.60
CA ARG A 280 -0.46 -13.01 -3.65
C ARG A 280 -0.59 -12.17 -4.93
N ARG A 281 0.46 -11.43 -5.31
CA ARG A 281 0.47 -10.59 -6.52
C ARG A 281 0.34 -11.38 -7.82
N LEU A 282 0.97 -12.54 -7.89
CA LEU A 282 0.87 -13.44 -9.04
C LEU A 282 -0.52 -14.08 -9.17
N LYS A 283 -1.16 -14.46 -8.05
CA LYS A 283 -2.56 -14.93 -8.02
C LYS A 283 -3.54 -13.86 -8.52
N GLU A 284 -3.28 -12.59 -8.22
CA GLU A 284 -4.10 -11.46 -8.67
C GLU A 284 -3.88 -11.10 -10.16
N ASN A 285 -2.71 -11.42 -10.72
CA ASN A 285 -2.32 -11.10 -12.10
C ASN A 285 -1.89 -12.33 -12.92
N PRO A 286 -2.73 -13.36 -13.10
CA PRO A 286 -2.33 -14.63 -13.69
C PRO A 286 -1.90 -14.54 -15.16
N ASN A 287 -2.38 -13.53 -15.90
CA ASN A 287 -2.01 -13.33 -17.30
C ASN A 287 -0.49 -13.10 -17.49
N MET A 288 0.21 -12.53 -16.50
CA MET A 288 1.66 -12.32 -16.61
C MET A 288 2.45 -13.62 -16.61
N VAL A 289 1.99 -14.64 -15.88
CA VAL A 289 2.68 -15.92 -15.84
C VAL A 289 2.62 -16.60 -17.20
N GLY A 290 1.48 -16.48 -17.91
CA GLY A 290 1.36 -16.98 -19.27
C GLY A 290 2.30 -16.30 -20.27
N HIS A 291 2.53 -15.00 -20.16
CA HIS A 291 3.47 -14.28 -21.03
C HIS A 291 4.93 -14.65 -20.76
N ILE A 292 5.31 -14.85 -19.49
CA ILE A 292 6.70 -15.18 -19.13
C ILE A 292 7.02 -16.65 -19.46
N ILE A 293 6.10 -17.59 -19.22
CA ILE A 293 6.25 -18.99 -19.68
C ILE A 293 6.38 -19.03 -21.21
N LYS A 294 5.54 -18.29 -21.93
CA LYS A 294 5.63 -18.20 -23.39
C LYS A 294 7.01 -17.68 -23.85
N ASN A 295 7.60 -16.72 -23.16
CA ASN A 295 8.94 -16.21 -23.50
C ASN A 295 10.10 -17.13 -23.08
N LEU A 296 9.92 -17.99 -22.07
CA LEU A 296 10.89 -19.01 -21.68
C LEU A 296 10.89 -20.22 -22.63
N PHE A 297 9.72 -20.60 -23.16
CA PHE A 297 9.57 -21.75 -24.07
C PHE A 297 9.64 -21.41 -25.57
N ILE A 298 9.57 -20.13 -25.97
CA ILE A 298 9.80 -19.68 -27.36
C ILE A 298 11.26 -19.29 -27.61
N ARG A 299 12.09 -19.25 -26.55
CA ARG A 299 13.55 -19.10 -26.66
C ARG A 299 14.31 -20.40 -26.43
N GLY A 300 13.62 -21.54 -26.52
CA GLY A 300 14.20 -22.89 -26.61
C GLY A 300 14.04 -23.42 -28.01
#